data_AF-A0AA88SIT9-F1
#
_entry.id   AF-A0AA88SIT9-F1
#
_cell.length_a   1.000
_cell.length_b   1.000
_cell.length_c   1.000
_cell.angle_alpha   90.00
_cell.angle_beta   90.00
_cell.angle_gamma   90.00
#
_symmetry.space_group_name_H-M   'P 1'
#
loop_
_entity.id
_entity.type
_entity.pdbx_description
1 polymer ?
#
loop_
_entity_poly.entity_id
_entity_poly.type
_entity_poly.pdbx_seq_one_letter_code
_entity_poly.pdbx_strand_id
1 'polypeptide(L)'
;MSRLLALLAMLIVSCKIQVSPAATLDKLKESWKLYMEECDRNSSQHPPSTGLVCNRTFDNYACWPDGLPNTIVSVPCPWYLPWYDKVPQGMVYKECDAKRTVDGYEEYERMRLQ
;
A
#
# COMPACT_ATOMS: atom_id res chain seq x y z
N MET A 1 -33.37 11.67 41.56
CA MET A 1 -33.06 10.24 41.32
C MET A 1 -33.14 9.85 39.84
N SER A 2 -34.29 10.02 39.17
CA SER A 2 -34.48 9.62 37.75
C SER A 2 -33.51 10.29 36.73
N ARG A 3 -33.24 11.61 36.86
CA ARG A 3 -32.32 12.32 35.95
C ARG A 3 -30.84 11.91 36.10
N LEU A 4 -30.39 11.62 37.31
CA LEU A 4 -29.04 11.11 37.56
C LEU A 4 -28.85 9.72 36.95
N LEU A 5 -29.86 8.85 37.07
CA LEU A 5 -29.86 7.53 36.46
C LEU A 5 -29.84 7.60 34.93
N ALA A 6 -30.59 8.52 34.33
CA ALA A 6 -30.57 8.75 32.88
C ALA A 6 -29.20 9.26 32.39
N LEU A 7 -28.59 10.21 33.11
CA LEU A 7 -27.25 10.73 32.75
C LEU A 7 -26.16 9.66 32.91
N LEU A 8 -26.24 8.84 33.97
CA LEU A 8 -25.34 7.69 34.17
C LEU A 8 -25.52 6.66 33.04
N ALA A 9 -26.75 6.35 32.66
CA ALA A 9 -27.02 5.45 31.54
C ALA A 9 -26.46 5.99 30.21
N MET A 10 -26.62 7.30 29.95
CA MET A 10 -26.05 7.95 28.76
C MET A 10 -24.53 7.90 28.77
N LEU A 11 -23.86 8.20 29.89
CA LEU A 11 -22.40 8.11 30.02
C LEU A 11 -21.87 6.68 29.81
N ILE A 12 -22.58 5.67 30.34
CA ILE A 12 -22.25 4.26 30.15
C ILE A 12 -22.41 3.89 28.67
N VAL A 13 -23.49 4.30 28.00
CA VAL A 13 -23.71 4.07 26.57
C VAL A 13 -22.63 4.76 25.72
N SER A 14 -22.24 5.99 26.04
CA SER A 14 -21.16 6.71 25.34
C SER A 14 -19.80 6.01 25.47
N CYS A 15 -19.48 5.41 26.63
CA CYS A 15 -18.23 4.65 26.81
C CYS A 15 -18.19 3.34 26.03
N LYS A 16 -19.34 2.75 25.66
CA LYS A 16 -19.39 1.49 24.90
C LYS A 16 -19.14 1.65 23.40
N ILE A 17 -19.20 2.87 22.87
CA ILE A 17 -19.13 3.15 21.42
C ILE A 17 -17.76 3.72 20.99
N GLN A 18 -16.83 3.95 21.93
CA GLN A 18 -15.52 4.51 21.61
C GLN A 18 -14.60 3.47 20.95
N VAL A 19 -14.70 3.32 19.62
CA VAL A 19 -13.59 2.81 18.81
C VAL A 19 -12.48 3.85 18.88
N SER A 20 -11.36 3.51 19.52
CA SER A 20 -10.22 4.41 19.63
C SER A 20 -9.52 4.57 18.27
N PRO A 21 -9.32 5.81 17.78
CA PRO A 21 -8.55 6.07 16.57
C PRO A 21 -7.11 5.52 16.61
N ALA A 22 -6.53 5.41 17.81
CA ALA A 22 -5.19 4.86 18.00
C ALA A 22 -5.16 3.36 17.73
N ALA A 23 -6.14 2.60 18.25
CA ALA A 23 -6.25 1.16 18.03
C ALA A 23 -6.47 0.81 16.55
N THR A 24 -7.10 1.70 15.77
CA THR A 24 -7.24 1.54 14.32
C THR A 24 -5.95 1.83 13.57
N LEU A 25 -5.15 2.81 14.02
CA LEU A 25 -3.86 3.15 13.41
C LEU A 25 -2.82 2.04 13.64
N ASP A 26 -2.77 1.47 14.84
CA ASP A 26 -1.82 0.38 15.16
C ASP A 26 -2.08 -0.84 14.28
N LYS A 27 -3.35 -1.23 14.12
CA LYS A 27 -3.76 -2.33 13.22
C LYS A 27 -3.40 -2.06 11.77
N LEU A 28 -3.61 -0.83 11.30
CA LEU A 28 -3.23 -0.43 9.94
C LEU A 28 -1.72 -0.53 9.74
N LYS A 29 -0.94 -0.04 10.70
CA LYS A 29 0.53 -0.09 10.68
C LYS A 29 1.05 -1.53 10.66
N GLU A 30 0.46 -2.41 11.47
CA GLU A 30 0.82 -3.82 11.49
C GLU A 30 0.47 -4.51 10.17
N SER A 31 -0.71 -4.24 9.61
CA SER A 31 -1.13 -4.78 8.30
C SER A 31 -0.23 -4.30 7.16
N TRP A 32 0.14 -3.00 7.16
CA TRP A 32 1.08 -2.44 6.19
C TRP A 32 2.46 -3.09 6.28
N LYS A 33 2.94 -3.32 7.51
CA LYS A 33 4.22 -4.00 7.74
C LYS A 33 4.21 -5.43 7.18
N LEU A 34 3.14 -6.18 7.44
CA LEU A 34 2.97 -7.54 6.90
C LEU A 34 2.93 -7.55 5.36
N TYR A 35 2.26 -6.57 4.74
CA TYR A 35 2.25 -6.40 3.28
C TYR A 35 3.64 -6.13 2.70
N MET A 36 4.40 -5.25 3.36
CA MET A 36 5.79 -4.95 2.97
C MET A 36 6.68 -6.20 3.07
N GLU A 37 6.63 -6.93 4.18
CA GLU A 37 7.41 -8.16 4.37
C GLU A 37 7.03 -9.25 3.36
N GLU A 38 5.74 -9.35 3.01
CA GLU A 38 5.27 -10.23 1.95
C GLU A 38 5.85 -9.84 0.59
N CYS A 39 5.87 -8.54 0.26
CA CYS A 39 6.45 -8.03 -0.97
C CYS A 39 7.94 -8.35 -1.07
N ASP A 40 8.71 -8.10 -0.01
CA ASP A 40 10.15 -8.37 0.02
C ASP A 40 10.44 -9.87 -0.14
N ARG A 41 9.68 -10.72 0.55
CA ARG A 41 9.81 -12.17 0.45
C ARG A 41 9.49 -12.68 -0.95
N ASN A 42 8.40 -12.21 -1.55
CA ASN A 42 7.98 -12.63 -2.90
C ASN A 42 8.94 -12.10 -3.98
N SER A 43 9.45 -10.88 -3.81
CA SER A 43 10.43 -10.28 -4.71
C SER A 43 11.73 -11.08 -4.70
N SER A 44 12.20 -11.47 -3.52
CA SER A 44 13.45 -12.23 -3.34
C SER A 44 13.42 -13.66 -3.91
N GLN A 45 12.24 -14.23 -4.13
CA GLN A 45 12.11 -15.57 -4.72
C GLN A 45 12.33 -15.61 -6.23
N HIS A 46 12.28 -14.46 -6.89
CA HIS A 46 12.46 -14.37 -8.33
C HIS A 46 13.88 -13.93 -8.65
N PRO A 47 14.53 -14.53 -9.67
CA PRO A 47 15.83 -14.06 -10.10
C PRO A 47 15.75 -12.63 -10.65
N PRO A 48 16.83 -11.85 -10.57
CA PRO A 48 16.92 -10.56 -11.25
C PRO A 48 16.63 -10.71 -12.75
N SER A 49 15.91 -9.74 -13.31
CA SER A 49 15.65 -9.71 -14.76
C SER A 49 16.95 -9.56 -15.55
N THR A 50 17.06 -10.30 -16.65
CA THR A 50 18.23 -10.25 -17.55
C THR A 50 18.15 -9.16 -18.62
N GLY A 51 16.99 -8.50 -18.73
CA GLY A 51 16.74 -7.41 -19.67
C GLY A 51 16.54 -6.07 -18.96
N LEU A 52 16.33 -5.02 -19.76
CA LEU A 52 16.01 -3.69 -19.24
C LEU A 52 14.61 -3.69 -18.62
N VAL A 53 14.50 -3.43 -17.33
CA VAL A 53 13.22 -3.36 -16.61
C VAL A 53 13.28 -2.35 -15.48
N CYS A 54 12.16 -1.68 -15.18
CA CYS A 54 12.05 -1.08 -13.85
C CYS A 54 11.98 -2.20 -12.82
N ASN A 55 13.00 -2.30 -11.97
CA ASN A 55 13.07 -3.34 -10.95
C ASN A 55 11.82 -3.35 -10.06
N ARG A 56 11.34 -4.56 -9.76
CA ARG A 56 10.36 -4.80 -8.72
C ARG A 56 10.75 -4.11 -7.43
N THR A 57 9.78 -3.48 -6.77
CA THR A 57 10.05 -2.67 -5.59
C THR A 57 8.79 -2.46 -4.76
N PHE A 58 8.96 -2.31 -3.45
CA PHE A 58 7.93 -1.74 -2.59
C PHE A 58 8.18 -0.24 -2.45
N ASP A 59 7.22 0.58 -2.88
CA ASP A 59 7.35 2.04 -2.85
C ASP A 59 6.74 2.70 -1.60
N ASN A 60 6.61 1.94 -0.52
CA ASN A 60 5.87 2.28 0.70
C ASN A 60 4.34 2.32 0.55
N TYR A 61 3.81 2.02 -0.63
CA TYR A 61 2.37 1.93 -0.87
C TYR A 61 1.97 0.58 -1.48
N ALA A 62 2.54 0.22 -2.63
CA ALA A 62 2.20 -1.02 -3.33
C ALA A 62 3.45 -1.82 -3.68
N CYS A 63 3.26 -3.13 -3.81
CA CYS A 63 4.30 -4.05 -4.26
C CYS A 63 4.28 -4.11 -5.79
N TRP A 64 5.32 -3.60 -6.44
CA TRP A 64 5.40 -3.56 -7.89
C TRP A 64 6.28 -4.68 -8.44
N PRO A 65 5.86 -5.40 -9.49
CA PRO A 65 6.70 -6.36 -10.20
C PRO A 65 7.69 -5.65 -11.12
N ASP A 66 8.56 -6.41 -11.78
CA ASP A 66 9.41 -5.87 -12.84
C ASP A 66 8.52 -5.28 -13.95
N GLY A 67 8.77 -4.02 -14.30
CA GLY A 67 8.04 -3.29 -15.33
C GLY A 67 8.82 -3.21 -16.63
N LEU A 68 8.15 -3.40 -17.76
CA LEU A 68 8.78 -3.15 -19.04
C LEU A 68 9.00 -1.63 -19.23
N PRO A 69 10.15 -1.22 -19.79
CA PRO A 69 10.46 0.16 -20.14
C PRO A 69 9.31 0.85 -20.89
N ASN A 70 8.97 2.08 -20.47
CA ASN A 70 7.96 2.93 -21.10
C ASN A 70 6.56 2.29 -21.14
N THR A 71 6.21 1.52 -20.10
CA THR A 71 4.88 0.92 -19.92
C THR A 71 4.24 1.34 -18.62
N ILE A 72 2.91 1.20 -18.54
CA ILE A 72 2.17 1.32 -17.28
C ILE A 72 2.07 -0.08 -16.67
N VAL A 73 2.64 -0.23 -15.48
CA VAL A 73 2.48 -1.41 -14.65
C VAL A 73 1.24 -1.20 -13.79
N SER A 74 0.43 -2.24 -13.62
CA SER A 74 -0.71 -2.23 -12.71
C SER A 74 -0.64 -3.40 -11.74
N VAL A 75 -1.07 -3.15 -10.50
CA VAL A 75 -1.19 -4.18 -9.46
C VAL A 75 -2.51 -4.00 -8.72
N PRO A 76 -3.06 -5.07 -8.11
CA PRO A 76 -4.25 -4.94 -7.28
C PRO A 76 -4.05 -3.94 -6.14
N CYS A 77 -5.14 -3.34 -5.67
CA CYS A 77 -5.10 -2.51 -4.46
C CYS A 77 -4.44 -3.29 -3.30
N PRO A 78 -3.54 -2.66 -2.51
CA PRO A 78 -2.92 -3.32 -1.37
C PRO A 78 -3.94 -3.81 -0.33
N TRP A 79 -3.79 -5.05 0.13
CA TRP A 79 -4.77 -5.68 1.02
C TRP A 79 -4.81 -5.08 2.43
N TYR A 80 -3.77 -4.32 2.84
CA TYR A 80 -3.74 -3.66 4.13
C TYR A 80 -4.68 -2.44 4.23
N LEU A 81 -5.26 -1.98 3.10
CA LEU A 81 -6.11 -0.80 3.07
C LEU A 81 -7.39 -1.01 3.90
N PRO A 82 -7.81 -0.05 4.74
CA PRO A 82 -9.02 -0.19 5.57
C PRO A 82 -10.33 -0.40 4.77
N TRP A 83 -10.32 -0.07 3.49
CA TRP A 83 -11.46 -0.18 2.57
C TRP A 83 -11.22 -1.19 1.44
N TYR A 84 -10.27 -2.11 1.58
CA TYR A 84 -9.93 -3.10 0.55
C TYR A 84 -11.16 -3.85 0.01
N ASP A 85 -12.11 -4.24 0.87
CA ASP A 85 -13.35 -4.92 0.49
C ASP A 85 -14.29 -4.08 -0.39
N LYS A 86 -14.08 -2.76 -0.46
CA LYS A 86 -14.83 -1.84 -1.33
C LYS A 86 -14.20 -1.73 -2.73
N VAL A 87 -13.01 -2.28 -2.92
CA VAL A 87 -12.24 -2.24 -4.17
C VAL A 87 -11.76 -3.64 -4.60
N PRO A 88 -12.63 -4.66 -4.68
CA PRO A 88 -12.24 -6.06 -4.95
C PRO A 88 -11.58 -6.26 -6.33
N GLN A 89 -11.79 -5.32 -7.26
CA GLN A 89 -11.17 -5.29 -8.59
C GLN A 89 -10.38 -4.00 -8.82
N GLY A 90 -10.10 -3.25 -7.74
CA GLY A 90 -9.33 -2.02 -7.81
C GLY A 90 -7.88 -2.31 -8.18
N MET A 91 -7.35 -1.47 -9.07
CA MET A 91 -5.96 -1.53 -9.51
C MET A 91 -5.30 -0.18 -9.23
N VAL A 92 -4.03 -0.22 -8.87
CA VAL A 92 -3.16 0.95 -8.81
C VAL A 92 -2.18 0.88 -9.97
N TYR A 93 -1.84 2.04 -10.52
CA TYR A 93 -1.05 2.15 -11.75
C TYR A 93 0.21 2.95 -11.50
N LYS A 94 1.28 2.56 -12.17
CA LYS A 94 2.56 3.27 -12.08
C LYS A 94 3.31 3.13 -13.39
N GLU A 95 3.87 4.22 -13.85
CA GLU A 95 4.63 4.24 -15.09
C GLU A 95 6.06 3.77 -14.84
N CYS A 96 6.54 2.81 -15.61
CA CYS A 96 7.94 2.48 -15.69
C CYS A 96 8.61 3.45 -16.67
N ASP A 97 9.18 4.54 -16.14
CA ASP A 97 10.00 5.45 -16.94
C ASP A 97 11.37 4.81 -17.15
N ALA A 98 11.72 4.55 -18.40
CA ALA A 98 13.05 4.13 -18.80
C ALA A 98 13.72 5.28 -19.52
N LYS A 99 14.37 6.17 -18.76
CA LYS A 99 15.33 7.08 -19.38
C LYS A 99 16.54 6.26 -19.75
N ARG A 100 17.02 6.33 -21.00
CA ARG A 100 18.39 5.94 -21.40
C ARG A 100 18.99 7.06 -22.25
N THR A 101 20.27 7.35 -22.07
CA THR A 101 21.06 8.24 -22.94
C THR A 101 22.38 7.56 -23.25
N VAL A 102 22.53 7.17 -24.50
CA VAL A 102 23.82 6.73 -25.05
C VAL A 102 24.39 7.94 -25.78
N ASP A 103 25.67 8.22 -25.55
CA ASP A 103 26.43 9.42 -25.98
C ASP A 103 26.22 10.71 -25.16
N GLY A 104 25.84 10.63 -23.87
CA GLY A 104 25.95 11.80 -22.98
C GLY A 104 25.14 11.93 -21.67
N TYR A 105 24.48 10.86 -21.17
CA TYR A 105 23.80 10.75 -19.84
C TYR A 105 22.49 11.59 -19.67
N GLU A 106 21.36 11.20 -19.04
CA GLU A 106 20.96 10.19 -18.03
C GLU A 106 20.30 8.86 -18.50
N GLU A 107 20.58 7.75 -17.81
CA GLU A 107 19.74 6.53 -17.82
C GLU A 107 19.15 6.31 -16.42
N TYR A 108 17.83 6.44 -16.25
CA TYR A 108 17.12 6.23 -14.99
C TYR A 108 15.89 5.37 -15.25
N GLU A 109 15.92 4.16 -14.74
CA GLU A 109 14.75 3.27 -14.65
C GLU A 109 14.07 3.53 -13.30
N ARG A 110 12.89 4.14 -13.31
CA ARG A 110 12.15 4.38 -12.08
C ARG A 110 10.67 4.27 -12.33
N MET A 111 9.98 3.66 -11.38
CA MET A 111 8.54 3.73 -11.35
C MET A 111 8.07 5.11 -10.86
N ARG A 112 7.21 5.81 -11.60
CA ARG A 112 6.55 7.06 -11.17
C ARG A 112 5.05 6.86 -10.95
N LEU A 113 4.56 7.33 -9.80
CA LEU A 113 3.12 7.44 -9.54
C LEU A 113 2.55 8.53 -10.47
N GLN A 114 1.48 8.21 -11.17
CA GLN A 114 0.69 9.18 -11.96
C GLN A 114 -0.38 9.83 -11.08
#